data_AF-A0A3M1D5V5-F1
#
_entry.id   AF-A0A3M1D5V5-F1
#
_cell.length_a   1.000
_cell.length_b   1.000
_cell.length_c   1.000
_cell.angle_alpha   90.00
_cell.angle_beta   90.00
_cell.angle_gamma   90.00
#
_symmetry.space_group_name_H-M   'P 1'
#
loop_
_entity.id
_entity.type
_entity.pdbx_description
1 polymer ?
#
loop_
_entity_poly.entity_id
_entity_poly.type
_entity_poly.pdbx_seq_one_letter_code
_entity_poly.pdbx_strand_id
1 'polypeptide(L)'
;RNLTREGIHQGIIHSGDLMYELLHDCRPVIRRNRRFLEKYDLSHRDFYYLTLHRAGTVDDRNNLRQVLAMLNRLDRPVLFPVHPRTAQRLKSFRLHTRLEKMSHVLVVKPLTYIDNLTAAAHARAVLTDSGGLQKEALFLGTPVLTLRDETEWTETLKMGNRLVGLSPERLQNALRRPVKVHPPVMTVHGKRPSYHIVNTIRRFFKTRR
;
A
#
# COMPACT_ATOMS: atom_id res chain seq x y z
N ARG A 1 16.29 12.16 14.66
CA ARG A 1 15.53 12.17 15.95
C ARG A 1 15.56 10.80 16.62
N ASN A 2 15.13 9.71 15.95
CA ASN A 2 15.15 8.36 16.55
C ASN A 2 16.58 7.83 16.75
N LEU A 3 17.40 7.82 15.69
CA LEU A 3 18.81 7.40 15.76
C LEU A 3 19.61 8.12 16.87
N THR A 4 19.39 9.43 17.01
CA THR A 4 20.00 10.24 18.08
C THR A 4 19.60 9.77 19.49
N ARG A 5 18.35 9.33 19.69
CA ARG A 5 17.87 8.78 20.97
C ARG A 5 18.41 7.39 21.24
N GLU A 6 18.79 6.66 20.20
CA GLU A 6 19.42 5.33 20.27
C GLU A 6 20.95 5.41 20.42
N GLY A 7 21.51 6.62 20.64
CA GLY A 7 22.95 6.82 20.79
C GLY A 7 23.74 6.81 19.47
N ILE A 8 23.06 6.79 18.33
CA ILE A 8 23.67 6.81 17.01
C ILE A 8 23.74 8.27 16.53
N HIS A 9 24.95 8.82 16.49
CA HIS A 9 25.21 10.21 16.14
C HIS A 9 26.09 10.39 14.90
N GLN A 10 26.83 9.36 14.50
CA GLN A 10 27.78 9.38 13.40
C GLN A 10 27.44 8.33 12.34
N GLY A 11 27.97 8.50 11.13
CA GLY A 11 27.73 7.57 10.02
C GLY A 11 26.31 7.61 9.44
N ILE A 12 25.52 8.63 9.78
CA ILE A 12 24.14 8.78 9.30
C ILE A 12 24.13 9.67 8.07
N ILE A 13 23.57 9.16 6.97
CA ILE A 13 23.39 9.91 5.73
C ILE A 13 21.91 9.82 5.33
N HIS A 14 21.30 10.98 5.15
CA HIS A 14 19.94 11.06 4.62
C HIS A 14 19.99 10.97 3.09
N SER A 15 19.77 9.76 2.56
CA SER A 15 19.75 9.52 1.12
C SER A 15 18.44 9.95 0.46
N GLY A 16 17.34 10.05 1.19
CA GLY A 16 15.99 10.22 0.64
C GLY A 16 15.30 8.87 0.43
N ASP A 17 14.23 8.84 -0.37
CA ASP A 17 13.36 7.66 -0.49
C ASP A 17 13.58 6.91 -1.82
N LEU A 18 14.31 5.79 -1.75
CA LEU A 18 14.62 4.96 -2.91
C LEU A 18 13.37 4.35 -3.57
N MET A 19 12.34 4.05 -2.78
CA MET A 19 11.10 3.49 -3.31
C MET A 19 10.32 4.56 -4.08
N TYR A 20 10.38 5.83 -3.66
CA TYR A 20 9.83 6.93 -4.43
C TYR A 20 10.56 7.12 -5.77
N GLU A 21 11.89 7.03 -5.77
CA GLU A 21 12.70 7.08 -6.99
C GLU A 21 12.31 5.96 -7.98
N LEU A 22 12.28 4.70 -7.50
CA LEU A 22 11.88 3.55 -8.32
C LEU A 22 10.49 3.74 -8.91
N LEU A 23 9.53 4.15 -8.07
CA LEU A 23 8.15 4.34 -8.50
C LEU A 23 8.02 5.47 -9.52
N HIS A 24 8.79 6.55 -9.38
CA HIS A 24 8.82 7.64 -10.36
C HIS A 24 9.25 7.14 -11.73
N ASP A 25 10.30 6.31 -11.79
CA ASP A 25 10.76 5.72 -13.04
C ASP A 25 9.73 4.71 -13.62
N CYS A 26 8.92 4.06 -12.77
CA CYS A 26 7.81 3.19 -13.22
C CYS A 26 6.56 3.95 -13.74
N ARG A 27 6.37 5.24 -13.43
CA ARG A 27 5.14 5.99 -13.79
C ARG A 27 4.73 5.90 -15.27
N PRO A 28 5.64 6.01 -16.26
CA PRO A 28 5.25 5.90 -17.66
C PRO A 28 4.67 4.52 -18.01
N VAL A 29 5.20 3.46 -17.40
CA VAL A 29 4.74 2.08 -17.60
C VAL A 29 3.36 1.89 -16.95
N ILE A 30 3.20 2.35 -15.71
CA ILE A 30 1.93 2.32 -14.97
C ILE A 30 0.82 3.02 -15.77
N ARG A 31 1.12 4.20 -16.33
CA ARG A 31 0.16 5.00 -17.12
C ARG A 31 -0.27 4.31 -18.41
N ARG A 32 0.63 3.57 -19.05
CA ARG A 32 0.39 2.85 -20.31
C ARG A 32 -0.33 1.51 -20.09
N ASN A 33 -0.31 0.95 -18.87
CA ASN A 33 -0.93 -0.32 -18.54
C ASN A 33 -2.48 -0.24 -18.41
N ARG A 34 -3.16 0.44 -19.34
CA ARG A 34 -4.62 0.63 -19.30
C ARG A 34 -5.39 -0.67 -19.56
N ARG A 35 -4.81 -1.57 -20.36
CA ARG A 35 -5.37 -2.90 -20.64
C ARG A 35 -5.64 -3.73 -19.39
N PHE A 36 -4.84 -3.54 -18.34
CA PHE A 36 -5.09 -4.18 -17.04
C PHE A 36 -6.43 -3.76 -16.45
N LEU A 37 -6.77 -2.47 -16.50
CA LEU A 37 -8.04 -1.95 -15.98
C LEU A 37 -9.21 -2.40 -16.85
N GLU A 38 -9.04 -2.43 -18.17
CA GLU A 38 -10.04 -2.89 -19.13
C GLU A 38 -10.41 -4.36 -18.90
N LYS A 39 -9.41 -5.22 -18.68
CA LYS A 39 -9.58 -6.65 -18.39
C LYS A 39 -10.54 -6.91 -17.21
N TYR A 40 -10.61 -5.97 -16.26
CA TYR A 40 -11.41 -6.09 -15.04
C TYR A 40 -12.60 -5.14 -15.01
N ASP A 41 -12.90 -4.45 -16.12
CA ASP A 41 -13.99 -3.46 -16.23
C ASP A 41 -13.87 -2.32 -15.19
N LEU A 42 -12.63 -1.84 -14.97
CA LEU A 42 -12.31 -0.81 -13.98
C LEU A 42 -11.89 0.53 -14.60
N SER A 43 -11.74 0.63 -15.93
CA SER A 43 -11.19 1.82 -16.60
C SER A 43 -11.96 3.12 -16.35
N HIS A 44 -13.28 3.01 -16.09
CA HIS A 44 -14.18 4.15 -15.87
C HIS A 44 -14.96 4.04 -14.55
N ARG A 45 -14.54 3.17 -13.64
CA ARG A 45 -15.24 2.95 -12.35
C ARG A 45 -14.41 3.49 -11.20
N ASP A 46 -15.07 4.13 -10.25
CA ASP A 46 -14.49 4.31 -8.92
C ASP A 46 -14.51 2.96 -8.19
N PHE A 47 -13.33 2.45 -7.83
CA PHE A 47 -13.18 1.18 -7.12
C PHE A 47 -12.22 1.30 -5.94
N TYR A 48 -12.36 0.42 -4.97
CA TYR A 48 -11.37 0.25 -3.90
C TYR A 48 -10.38 -0.85 -4.29
N TYR A 49 -9.11 -0.63 -3.97
CA TYR A 49 -8.09 -1.66 -4.15
C TYR A 49 -7.72 -2.28 -2.81
N LEU A 50 -7.95 -3.60 -2.66
CA LEU A 50 -7.72 -4.33 -1.42
C LEU A 50 -6.51 -5.24 -1.53
N THR A 51 -5.60 -5.18 -0.56
CA THR A 51 -4.56 -6.20 -0.37
C THR A 51 -4.52 -6.68 1.06
N LEU A 52 -4.49 -8.01 1.23
CA LEU A 52 -4.48 -8.68 2.54
C LEU A 52 -3.53 -9.88 2.48
N HIS A 53 -2.52 -9.90 3.35
CA HIS A 53 -1.53 -10.98 3.39
C HIS A 53 -0.75 -11.09 4.70
N ARG A 54 -0.84 -10.13 5.62
CA ARG A 54 -0.09 -10.18 6.88
C ARG A 54 -0.68 -11.20 7.83
N ALA A 55 0.20 -11.97 8.46
CA ALA A 55 -0.15 -13.00 9.44
C ALA A 55 -1.10 -12.48 10.52
N GLY A 56 -0.79 -11.32 11.12
CA GLY A 56 -1.62 -10.70 12.17
C GLY A 56 -3.05 -10.38 11.73
N THR A 57 -3.30 -10.22 10.42
CA THR A 57 -4.64 -9.99 9.88
C THR A 57 -5.31 -11.31 9.46
N VAL A 58 -4.61 -12.15 8.69
CA VAL A 58 -5.27 -13.25 7.96
C VAL A 58 -5.23 -14.60 8.67
N ASP A 59 -4.34 -14.79 9.64
CA ASP A 59 -4.24 -16.07 10.36
C ASP A 59 -5.22 -16.19 11.53
N ASP A 60 -5.88 -15.08 11.91
CA ASP A 60 -6.94 -15.09 12.90
C ASP A 60 -8.33 -15.10 12.23
N ARG A 61 -9.19 -16.01 12.69
CA ARG A 61 -10.54 -16.20 12.14
C ARG A 61 -11.44 -15.00 12.41
N ASN A 62 -11.33 -14.38 13.57
CA ASN A 62 -12.17 -13.23 13.95
C ASN A 62 -11.77 -11.99 13.16
N ASN A 63 -10.47 -11.78 12.93
CA ASN A 63 -9.94 -10.71 12.08
C ASN A 63 -10.45 -10.85 10.64
N LEU A 64 -10.36 -12.04 10.04
CA LEU A 64 -10.94 -12.25 8.70
C LEU A 64 -12.46 -12.07 8.67
N ARG A 65 -13.19 -12.46 9.72
CA ARG A 65 -14.63 -12.17 9.82
C ARG A 65 -14.92 -10.68 9.86
N GLN A 66 -14.12 -9.91 10.59
CA GLN A 66 -14.24 -8.44 10.66
C GLN A 66 -13.94 -7.81 9.31
N VAL A 67 -12.85 -8.21 8.65
CA VAL A 67 -12.53 -7.78 7.27
C VAL A 67 -13.71 -8.02 6.34
N LEU A 68 -14.27 -9.24 6.32
CA LEU A 68 -15.41 -9.54 5.45
C LEU A 68 -16.64 -8.70 5.80
N ALA A 69 -16.90 -8.44 7.09
CA ALA A 69 -17.98 -7.54 7.50
C ALA A 69 -17.73 -6.09 7.04
N MET A 70 -16.49 -5.63 7.01
CA MET A 70 -16.10 -4.33 6.46
C MET A 70 -16.35 -4.28 4.95
N LEU A 71 -15.90 -5.31 4.20
CA LEU A 71 -16.10 -5.37 2.74
C LEU A 71 -17.58 -5.38 2.35
N ASN A 72 -18.42 -6.04 3.15
CA ASN A 72 -19.86 -6.10 2.92
C ASN A 72 -20.55 -4.73 3.05
N ARG A 73 -19.91 -3.74 3.69
CA ARG A 73 -20.44 -2.38 3.86
C ARG A 73 -19.89 -1.38 2.84
N LEU A 74 -19.03 -1.83 1.92
CA LEU A 74 -18.50 -0.98 0.85
C LEU A 74 -19.55 -0.78 -0.24
N ASP A 75 -19.58 0.43 -0.77
CA ASP A 75 -20.58 0.93 -1.72
C ASP A 75 -20.08 0.96 -3.18
N ARG A 76 -18.89 0.40 -3.42
CA ARG A 76 -18.20 0.41 -4.72
C ARG A 76 -17.54 -0.93 -4.98
N PRO A 77 -17.22 -1.23 -6.26
CA PRO A 77 -16.41 -2.38 -6.61
C PRO A 77 -15.11 -2.43 -5.82
N VAL A 78 -14.70 -3.63 -5.42
CA VAL A 78 -13.43 -3.88 -4.74
C VAL A 78 -12.60 -4.82 -5.58
N LEU A 79 -11.46 -4.36 -6.09
CA LEU A 79 -10.48 -5.25 -6.70
C LEU A 79 -9.67 -5.91 -5.59
N PHE A 80 -9.74 -7.23 -5.47
CA PHE A 80 -9.05 -7.99 -4.43
C PHE A 80 -8.21 -9.14 -5.03
N PRO A 81 -6.91 -8.90 -5.28
CA PRO A 81 -5.97 -9.97 -5.60
C PRO A 81 -5.67 -10.77 -4.34
N VAL A 82 -6.21 -11.98 -4.28
CA VAL A 82 -6.11 -12.78 -3.06
C VAL A 82 -4.75 -13.46 -2.99
N HIS A 83 -3.96 -13.07 -1.99
CA HIS A 83 -2.70 -13.74 -1.69
C HIS A 83 -2.93 -15.21 -1.34
N PRO A 84 -2.05 -16.16 -1.74
CA PRO A 84 -2.23 -17.59 -1.46
C PRO A 84 -2.50 -17.92 0.02
N ARG A 85 -1.79 -17.24 0.94
CA ARG A 85 -2.04 -17.33 2.39
C ARG A 85 -3.48 -17.00 2.75
N THR A 86 -3.99 -15.88 2.26
CA THR A 86 -5.35 -15.40 2.55
C THR A 86 -6.40 -16.34 1.97
N ALA A 87 -6.19 -16.83 0.74
CA ALA A 87 -7.06 -17.83 0.13
C ALA A 87 -7.13 -19.12 0.96
N GLN A 88 -5.99 -19.61 1.43
CA GLN A 88 -5.91 -20.80 2.29
C GLN A 88 -6.67 -20.59 3.61
N ARG A 89 -6.48 -19.45 4.28
CA ARG A 89 -7.15 -19.13 5.55
C ARG A 89 -8.66 -18.93 5.39
N LEU A 90 -9.10 -18.29 4.31
CA LEU A 90 -10.54 -18.17 3.99
C LEU A 90 -11.20 -19.54 3.81
N LYS A 91 -10.50 -20.50 3.20
CA LYS A 91 -10.99 -21.88 3.08
C LYS A 91 -10.99 -22.61 4.43
N SER A 92 -9.88 -22.60 5.17
CA SER A 92 -9.76 -23.31 6.45
C SER A 92 -10.78 -22.82 7.49
N PHE A 93 -11.11 -21.54 7.48
CA PHE A 93 -12.11 -20.97 8.39
C PHE A 93 -13.55 -21.03 7.88
N ARG A 94 -13.78 -21.64 6.71
CA ARG A 94 -15.09 -21.71 6.02
C ARG A 94 -15.71 -20.34 5.80
N LEU A 95 -14.88 -19.36 5.43
CA LEU A 95 -15.27 -17.97 5.16
C LEU A 95 -15.30 -17.63 3.66
N HIS A 96 -14.70 -18.45 2.79
CA HIS A 96 -14.67 -18.24 1.34
C HIS A 96 -16.07 -18.03 0.73
N THR A 97 -17.07 -18.79 1.15
CA THR A 97 -18.46 -18.65 0.65
C THR A 97 -19.10 -17.29 0.98
N ARG A 98 -18.66 -16.62 2.06
CA ARG A 98 -19.12 -15.25 2.36
C ARG A 98 -18.54 -14.25 1.37
N LEU A 99 -17.26 -14.41 1.02
CA LEU A 99 -16.60 -13.57 0.03
C LEU A 99 -17.19 -13.77 -1.36
N GLU A 100 -17.44 -15.01 -1.76
CA GLU A 100 -18.04 -15.37 -3.07
C GLU A 100 -19.45 -14.80 -3.25
N LYS A 101 -20.20 -14.57 -2.18
CA LYS A 101 -21.53 -13.94 -2.21
C LYS A 101 -21.49 -12.42 -2.40
N MET A 102 -20.32 -11.79 -2.26
CA MET A 102 -20.17 -10.34 -2.44
C MET A 102 -19.92 -10.03 -3.92
N SER A 103 -20.98 -9.80 -4.68
CA SER A 103 -20.90 -9.55 -6.14
C SER A 103 -20.09 -8.30 -6.51
N HIS A 104 -19.92 -7.35 -5.59
CA HIS A 104 -19.10 -6.15 -5.78
C HIS A 104 -17.61 -6.39 -5.47
N VAL A 105 -17.22 -7.55 -4.94
CA VAL A 105 -15.82 -7.88 -4.68
C VAL A 105 -15.27 -8.74 -5.80
N LEU A 106 -14.44 -8.12 -6.64
CA LEU A 106 -13.74 -8.77 -7.73
C LEU A 106 -12.50 -9.51 -7.22
N VAL A 107 -12.68 -10.79 -6.94
CA VAL A 107 -11.62 -11.70 -6.49
C VAL A 107 -10.77 -12.14 -7.69
N VAL A 108 -9.47 -11.82 -7.67
CA VAL A 108 -8.55 -12.15 -8.77
C VAL A 108 -7.30 -12.88 -8.27
N LYS A 109 -6.57 -13.50 -9.21
CA LYS A 109 -5.25 -14.08 -8.94
C LYS A 109 -4.25 -12.98 -8.54
N PRO A 110 -3.17 -13.32 -7.79
CA PRO A 110 -2.11 -12.36 -7.47
C PRO A 110 -1.62 -11.60 -8.71
N LEU A 111 -1.40 -10.29 -8.53
CA LEU A 111 -1.00 -9.38 -9.60
C LEU A 111 0.52 -9.32 -9.77
N THR A 112 0.96 -8.99 -10.99
CA THR A 112 2.34 -8.57 -11.20
C THR A 112 2.60 -7.23 -10.50
N TYR A 113 3.88 -6.86 -10.31
CA TYR A 113 4.22 -5.59 -9.66
C TYR A 113 3.63 -4.38 -10.40
N ILE A 114 3.73 -4.33 -11.73
CA ILE A 114 3.17 -3.23 -12.52
C ILE A 114 1.65 -3.20 -12.44
N ASP A 115 0.97 -4.34 -12.48
CA ASP A 115 -0.49 -4.42 -12.33
C ASP A 115 -0.95 -3.96 -10.93
N ASN A 116 -0.20 -4.33 -9.89
CA ASN A 116 -0.45 -3.87 -8.50
C ASN A 116 -0.36 -2.34 -8.40
N LEU A 117 0.70 -1.74 -8.97
CA LEU A 117 0.86 -0.29 -9.00
C LEU A 117 -0.17 0.40 -9.88
N THR A 118 -0.57 -0.20 -11.00
CA THR A 118 -1.66 0.31 -11.85
C THR A 118 -3.00 0.30 -11.12
N ALA A 119 -3.34 -0.78 -10.41
CA ALA A 119 -4.52 -0.83 -9.57
C ALA A 119 -4.49 0.26 -8.49
N ALA A 120 -3.38 0.38 -7.77
CA ALA A 120 -3.22 1.39 -6.72
C ALA A 120 -3.33 2.82 -7.26
N ALA A 121 -2.74 3.13 -8.41
CA ALA A 121 -2.75 4.47 -9.00
C ALA A 121 -4.14 4.95 -9.47
N HIS A 122 -5.06 4.02 -9.73
CA HIS A 122 -6.40 4.33 -10.27
C HIS A 122 -7.53 4.06 -9.28
N ALA A 123 -7.22 3.47 -8.13
CA ALA A 123 -8.21 3.23 -7.10
C ALA A 123 -8.68 4.54 -6.46
N ARG A 124 -9.93 4.56 -6.02
CA ARG A 124 -10.48 5.63 -5.17
C ARG A 124 -9.74 5.72 -3.84
N ALA A 125 -9.43 4.55 -3.27
CA ALA A 125 -8.60 4.40 -2.08
C ALA A 125 -8.01 2.98 -2.07
N VAL A 126 -6.83 2.85 -1.46
CA VAL A 126 -6.20 1.56 -1.17
C VAL A 126 -6.53 1.14 0.26
N LEU A 127 -7.12 -0.05 0.41
CA LEU A 127 -7.38 -0.72 1.68
C LEU A 127 -6.29 -1.78 1.85
N THR A 128 -5.40 -1.65 2.84
CA THR A 128 -4.22 -2.52 2.86
C THR A 128 -3.73 -2.84 4.26
N ASP A 129 -3.27 -4.09 4.44
CA ASP A 129 -2.41 -4.46 5.57
C ASP A 129 -0.91 -4.44 5.21
N SER A 130 -0.56 -4.16 3.94
CA SER A 130 0.83 -4.13 3.45
C SER A 130 1.64 -3.03 4.13
N GLY A 131 2.92 -3.29 4.41
CA GLY A 131 3.85 -2.23 4.81
C GLY A 131 4.29 -1.35 3.64
N GLY A 132 4.73 -1.97 2.54
CA GLY A 132 5.28 -1.25 1.39
C GLY A 132 4.23 -0.46 0.59
N LEU A 133 3.08 -1.09 0.33
CA LEU A 133 2.04 -0.51 -0.53
C LEU A 133 1.47 0.78 0.06
N GLN A 134 1.52 0.97 1.38
CA GLN A 134 1.08 2.22 2.01
C GLN A 134 1.79 3.44 1.42
N LYS A 135 3.11 3.36 1.25
CA LYS A 135 3.89 4.47 0.70
C LYS A 135 3.76 4.55 -0.82
N GLU A 136 3.82 3.42 -1.52
CA GLU A 136 3.71 3.40 -2.99
C GLU A 136 2.38 3.99 -3.48
N ALA A 137 1.26 3.62 -2.84
CA ALA A 137 -0.05 4.17 -3.18
C ALA A 137 -0.13 5.69 -2.93
N LEU A 138 0.39 6.17 -1.79
CA LEU A 138 0.44 7.61 -1.51
C LEU A 138 1.34 8.36 -2.50
N PHE A 139 2.48 7.79 -2.86
CA PHE A 139 3.35 8.37 -3.87
C PHE A 139 2.67 8.46 -5.23
N LEU A 140 1.79 7.50 -5.56
CA LEU A 140 0.94 7.53 -6.75
C LEU A 140 -0.22 8.52 -6.66
N GLY A 141 -0.46 9.14 -5.50
CA GLY A 141 -1.53 10.11 -5.29
C GLY A 141 -2.83 9.50 -4.73
N THR A 142 -2.80 8.22 -4.35
CA THR A 142 -4.00 7.50 -3.88
C THR A 142 -4.06 7.46 -2.35
N PRO A 143 -5.17 7.88 -1.72
CA PRO A 143 -5.36 7.75 -0.27
C PRO A 143 -5.27 6.31 0.20
N VAL A 144 -4.73 6.11 1.41
CA VAL A 144 -4.54 4.78 1.99
C VAL A 144 -5.31 4.66 3.30
N LEU A 145 -6.07 3.58 3.44
CA LEU A 145 -6.71 3.17 4.68
C LEU A 145 -6.03 1.88 5.14
N THR A 146 -5.13 2.03 6.10
CA THR A 146 -4.35 0.92 6.64
C THR A 146 -5.22 0.10 7.59
N LEU A 147 -5.39 -1.18 7.25
CA LEU A 147 -6.16 -2.18 8.00
C LEU A 147 -5.36 -2.75 9.18
N ARG A 148 -4.66 -1.86 9.90
CA ARG A 148 -3.81 -2.15 11.07
C ARG A 148 -3.95 -0.99 12.06
N ASP A 149 -3.66 -1.25 13.33
CA ASP A 149 -3.68 -0.22 14.38
C ASP A 149 -2.38 0.57 14.46
N GLU A 150 -1.32 0.11 13.78
CA GLU A 150 -0.01 0.74 13.73
C GLU A 150 0.59 0.71 12.32
N THR A 151 1.56 1.59 12.08
CA THR A 151 2.37 1.62 10.85
C THR A 151 3.81 1.96 11.18
N GLU A 152 4.72 1.30 10.47
CA GLU A 152 6.15 1.58 10.49
C GLU A 152 6.47 2.93 9.82
N TRP A 153 5.57 3.41 8.95
CA TRP A 153 5.75 4.62 8.15
C TRP A 153 4.95 5.80 8.69
N THR A 154 5.33 6.30 9.87
CA THR A 154 4.61 7.40 10.54
C THR A 154 4.44 8.66 9.68
N GLU A 155 5.35 8.90 8.72
CA GLU A 155 5.26 9.99 7.75
C GLU A 155 4.00 9.88 6.87
N THR A 156 3.55 8.66 6.57
CA THR A 156 2.38 8.42 5.70
C THR A 156 1.10 8.98 6.27
N LEU A 157 0.99 9.07 7.61
CA LEU A 157 -0.18 9.63 8.29
C LEU A 157 -0.40 11.11 7.95
N LYS A 158 0.68 11.85 7.67
CA LYS A 158 0.63 13.25 7.21
C LYS A 158 0.41 13.37 5.71
N MET A 159 0.68 12.30 4.98
CA MET A 159 0.60 12.25 3.52
C MET A 159 -0.75 11.78 2.99
N GLY A 160 -1.62 11.26 3.86
CA GLY A 160 -2.95 10.78 3.48
C GLY A 160 -3.26 9.33 3.82
N ASN A 161 -2.42 8.67 4.62
CA ASN A 161 -2.74 7.39 5.22
C ASN A 161 -3.58 7.59 6.48
N ARG A 162 -4.54 6.68 6.72
CA ARG A 162 -5.30 6.60 7.97
C ARG A 162 -5.26 5.17 8.48
N LEU A 163 -4.89 5.01 9.74
CA LEU A 163 -5.03 3.74 10.45
C LEU A 163 -6.51 3.56 10.79
N VAL A 164 -7.15 2.55 10.23
CA VAL A 164 -8.56 2.24 10.49
C VAL A 164 -8.74 0.92 11.24
N GLY A 165 -7.65 0.14 11.40
CA GLY A 165 -7.71 -1.19 11.99
C GLY A 165 -8.72 -2.07 11.25
N LEU A 166 -9.37 -2.96 11.99
CA LEU A 166 -10.44 -3.82 11.47
C LEU A 166 -11.85 -3.32 11.86
N SER A 167 -12.03 -2.00 12.01
CA SER A 167 -13.32 -1.40 12.36
C SER A 167 -14.09 -0.92 11.12
N PRO A 168 -15.29 -1.47 10.87
CA PRO A 168 -16.17 -0.99 9.81
C PRO A 168 -16.56 0.49 9.96
N GLU A 169 -16.70 0.98 11.18
CA GLU A 169 -17.08 2.37 11.49
C GLU A 169 -15.93 3.32 11.17
N ARG A 170 -14.69 2.99 11.60
CA ARG A 170 -13.49 3.77 11.27
C ARG A 170 -13.27 3.81 9.76
N LEU A 171 -13.45 2.68 9.07
CA LEU A 171 -13.32 2.59 7.61
C LEU A 171 -14.32 3.51 6.90
N GLN A 172 -15.62 3.41 7.22
CA GLN A 172 -16.65 4.25 6.59
C GLN A 172 -16.42 5.74 6.86
N ASN A 173 -16.08 6.11 8.10
CA ASN A 173 -15.77 7.49 8.45
C ASN A 173 -14.56 8.02 7.67
N ALA A 174 -13.53 7.18 7.47
CA ALA A 174 -12.36 7.54 6.70
C ALA A 174 -12.65 7.66 5.20
N LEU A 175 -13.53 6.84 4.64
CA LEU A 175 -13.92 6.91 3.22
C LEU A 175 -14.72 8.18 2.88
N ARG A 176 -15.53 8.68 3.81
CA ARG A 176 -16.33 9.91 3.63
C ARG A 176 -15.51 11.20 3.63
N ARG A 177 -14.31 11.17 4.22
CA ARG A 177 -13.48 12.37 4.39
C ARG A 177 -12.45 12.46 3.27
N PRO A 178 -12.49 13.49 2.41
CA PRO A 178 -11.47 13.67 1.38
C PRO A 178 -10.09 13.75 2.03
N VAL A 179 -9.10 13.22 1.33
CA VAL A 179 -7.71 13.20 1.76
C VAL A 179 -6.89 13.90 0.69
N LYS A 180 -6.20 14.97 1.06
CA LYS A 180 -5.15 15.53 0.21
C LYS A 180 -3.92 14.66 0.34
N VAL A 181 -3.46 14.12 -0.77
CA VAL A 181 -2.25 13.31 -0.82
C VAL A 181 -1.06 14.21 -1.13
N HIS A 182 0.00 14.10 -0.31
CA HIS A 182 1.21 14.90 -0.45
C HIS A 182 2.40 13.96 -0.74
N PRO A 183 2.84 13.81 -2.00
CA PRO A 183 4.02 13.03 -2.31
C PRO A 183 5.29 13.69 -1.73
N PRO A 184 6.33 12.91 -1.42
CA PRO A 184 7.57 13.44 -0.85
C PRO A 184 8.40 14.16 -1.93
N VAL A 185 9.44 14.85 -1.49
CA VAL A 185 10.43 15.47 -2.40
C VAL A 185 11.34 14.39 -2.98
N MET A 186 11.51 14.37 -4.31
CA MET A 186 12.31 13.36 -5.03
C MET A 186 13.80 13.43 -4.69
N THR A 187 14.32 14.64 -4.49
CA THR A 187 15.76 14.87 -4.39
C THR A 187 16.14 15.37 -3.01
N VAL A 188 17.32 14.95 -2.56
CA VAL A 188 18.00 15.52 -1.39
C VAL A 188 19.21 16.26 -1.93
N HIS A 189 19.34 17.56 -1.64
CA HIS A 189 20.41 18.41 -2.19
C HIS A 189 20.56 18.32 -3.73
N GLY A 190 19.43 18.28 -4.45
CA GLY A 190 19.41 18.22 -5.92
C GLY A 190 19.86 16.90 -6.54
N LYS A 191 20.09 15.85 -5.74
CA LYS A 191 20.47 14.50 -6.23
C LYS A 191 19.42 13.45 -5.83
N ARG A 192 19.33 12.39 -6.64
CA ARG A 192 18.42 11.25 -6.40
C ARG A 192 18.91 10.38 -5.24
N PRO A 193 18.03 9.63 -4.56
CA PRO A 193 18.42 8.72 -3.49
C PRO A 193 19.50 7.71 -3.84
N SER A 194 19.41 7.09 -5.01
CA SER A 194 20.41 6.14 -5.54
C SER A 194 21.81 6.75 -5.61
N TYR A 195 21.93 8.02 -6.02
CA TYR A 195 23.20 8.74 -6.07
C TYR A 195 23.84 8.84 -4.69
N HIS A 196 23.07 9.23 -3.67
CA HIS A 196 23.58 9.36 -2.31
C HIS A 196 24.03 8.02 -1.75
N ILE A 197 23.26 6.95 -1.98
CA ILE A 197 23.61 5.59 -1.54
C ILE A 197 24.93 5.14 -2.18
N VAL A 198 25.03 5.20 -3.52
CA VAL A 198 26.22 4.74 -4.26
C VAL A 198 27.46 5.56 -3.90
N ASN A 199 27.33 6.90 -3.84
CA ASN A 199 28.45 7.77 -3.51
C ASN A 199 28.93 7.58 -2.07
N THR A 200 28.02 7.34 -1.14
CA THR A 200 28.33 7.03 0.26
C THR A 200 29.15 5.75 0.37
N ILE A 201 28.67 4.66 -0.25
CA ILE A 201 29.37 3.36 -0.25
C ILE A 201 30.77 3.51 -0.86
N ARG A 202 30.88 4.22 -2.01
CA ARG A 202 32.18 4.48 -2.65
C ARG A 202 33.14 5.25 -1.74
N ARG A 203 32.67 6.28 -1.05
CA ARG A 203 33.50 7.08 -0.12
C ARG A 203 33.98 6.22 1.05
N PHE A 204 33.08 5.43 1.65
CA PHE A 204 33.41 4.55 2.78
C PHE A 204 34.56 3.58 2.47
N PHE A 205 34.57 2.98 1.28
CA PHE A 205 35.65 2.08 0.87
C PHE A 205 36.93 2.79 0.43
N LYS A 206 36.85 4.03 -0.07
CA LYS A 206 38.04 4.82 -0.43
C LYS A 206 38.83 5.27 0.80
N THR A 207 38.16 5.62 1.89
CA THR A 207 38.80 6.08 3.14
C THR A 207 39.40 4.96 3.99
N ARG A 208 39.31 3.70 3.54
CA ARG A 208 39.82 2.50 4.23
C ARG A 208 40.94 1.79 3.45
N ARG A 209 41.40 2.39 2.35
CA ARG A 209 42.65 2.04 1.66
C ARG A 209 43.70 3.06 2.08
#